data_AF-A8U4S6-F1
#
_entry.id   AF-A8U4S6-F1
#
_cell.length_a   1.000
_cell.length_b   1.000
_cell.length_c   1.000
_cell.angle_alpha   90.00
_cell.angle_beta   90.00
_cell.angle_gamma   90.00
#
_symmetry.space_group_name_H-M   'P 1'
#
loop_
_entity.id
_entity.type
_entity.pdbx_description
1 polymer ?
#
loop_
_entity_poly.entity_id
_entity_poly.type
_entity_poly.pdbx_seq_one_letter_code
_entity_poly.pdbx_strand_id
1 'polypeptide(L)'
;SENAAVAQALLDNLVGRGLDPAVCRLFIIDGAKALSKAIRNTFGRDTPIQRCQVHKARNIAERLPKSLQAGVRKALRQAWELDDADKAEKLIRNLARRLERDAPGVSASILEGLDEILTVTRLGLPVELRRSLACTNIIENMNGTVRRVCRNVKRWQDAAMALRWTAAAMLEAAKGFRRLKAHKQLPSLRRALAAHQDRNAINHDLEQQAVAA
;
A
#
# COMPACT_ATOMS: atom_id res chain seq x y z
N SER A 1 -16.56 2.39 8.48
CA SER A 1 -17.08 3.09 7.29
C SER A 1 -15.90 3.54 6.43
N GLU A 2 -15.67 2.89 5.29
CA GLU A 2 -14.78 3.44 4.24
C GLU A 2 -15.55 4.55 3.52
N ASN A 3 -15.68 5.72 4.17
CA ASN A 3 -16.36 6.84 3.53
C ASN A 3 -15.36 7.50 2.57
N ALA A 4 -15.60 7.37 1.26
CA ALA A 4 -14.79 8.01 0.23
C ALA A 4 -14.65 9.53 0.45
N ALA A 5 -15.68 10.19 1.00
CA ALA A 5 -15.62 11.61 1.34
C ALA A 5 -14.61 11.89 2.47
N VAL A 6 -14.48 11.00 3.45
CA VAL A 6 -13.50 11.15 4.54
C VAL A 6 -12.08 10.94 4.02
N ALA A 7 -11.86 9.96 3.13
CA ALA A 7 -10.56 9.75 2.50
C ALA A 7 -10.16 10.96 1.62
N GLN A 8 -11.09 11.51 0.85
CA GLN A 8 -10.86 12.70 0.03
C GLN A 8 -10.54 13.92 0.91
N ALA A 9 -11.37 14.20 1.91
CA ALA A 9 -11.16 15.33 2.82
C ALA A 9 -9.81 15.27 3.56
N LEU A 10 -9.32 14.06 3.88
CA LEU A 10 -7.97 13.88 4.44
C LEU A 10 -6.89 14.34 3.46
N LEU A 11 -6.96 13.93 2.20
CA LEU A 11 -5.96 14.30 1.19
C LEU A 11 -6.04 15.78 0.85
N ASP A 12 -7.24 16.34 0.71
CA ASP A 12 -7.45 17.77 0.48
C ASP A 12 -6.87 18.61 1.61
N ASN A 13 -7.00 18.16 2.87
CA ASN A 13 -6.37 18.82 4.01
C ASN A 13 -4.84 18.79 3.93
N LEU A 14 -4.24 17.68 3.48
CA LEU A 14 -2.78 17.61 3.29
C LEU A 14 -2.31 18.56 2.19
N VAL A 15 -3.03 18.64 1.08
CA VAL A 15 -2.74 19.58 -0.03
C VAL A 15 -2.86 21.03 0.44
N GLY A 16 -3.93 21.37 1.16
CA GLY A 16 -4.11 22.70 1.75
C GLY A 16 -3.02 23.09 2.75
N ARG A 17 -2.27 22.12 3.28
CA ARG A 17 -1.11 22.33 4.16
C ARG A 17 0.24 22.32 3.42
N GLY A 18 0.23 22.30 2.09
CA GLY A 18 1.42 22.41 1.24
C GLY A 18 1.93 21.09 0.64
N LEU A 19 1.16 20.00 0.72
CA LEU A 19 1.52 18.77 -0.01
C LEU A 19 1.25 18.97 -1.51
N ASP A 20 2.29 19.28 -2.28
CA ASP A 20 2.18 19.53 -3.72
C ASP A 20 1.76 18.27 -4.51
N PRO A 21 0.57 18.23 -5.15
CA PRO A 21 0.11 17.08 -5.93
C PRO A 21 0.93 16.80 -7.21
N ALA A 22 1.67 17.77 -7.74
CA ALA A 22 2.43 17.62 -8.97
C ALA A 22 3.68 16.74 -8.81
N VAL A 23 4.16 16.58 -7.57
CA VAL A 23 5.31 15.71 -7.26
C VAL A 23 4.85 14.26 -7.20
N CYS A 24 5.36 13.42 -8.10
CA CYS A 24 5.10 11.98 -8.09
C CYS A 24 5.59 11.33 -6.78
N ARG A 25 4.69 10.62 -6.09
CA ARG A 25 4.97 9.93 -4.82
C ARG A 25 4.49 8.49 -4.87
N LEU A 26 5.22 7.62 -4.17
CA LEU A 26 4.76 6.27 -3.87
C LEU A 26 3.84 6.30 -2.63
N PHE A 27 2.59 5.89 -2.80
CA PHE A 27 1.66 5.72 -1.67
C PHE A 27 1.66 4.26 -1.23
N ILE A 28 1.81 3.99 0.07
CA ILE A 28 1.80 2.62 0.61
C ILE A 28 0.57 2.47 1.53
N ILE A 29 -0.35 1.60 1.17
CA ILE A 29 -1.64 1.43 1.86
C ILE A 29 -1.97 -0.05 2.09
N ASP A 30 -2.93 -0.37 2.96
CA ASP A 30 -3.38 -1.74 3.24
C ASP A 30 -4.33 -2.33 2.18
N GLY A 31 -4.92 -1.47 1.35
CA GLY A 31 -5.83 -1.84 0.27
C GLY A 31 -7.24 -1.28 0.38
N ALA A 32 -7.47 -0.26 1.22
CA ALA A 32 -8.74 0.46 1.26
C ALA A 32 -9.05 1.10 -0.10
N LYS A 33 -10.09 0.61 -0.80
CA LYS A 33 -10.42 1.04 -2.17
C LYS A 33 -10.80 2.52 -2.23
N ALA A 34 -11.52 3.01 -1.21
CA ALA A 34 -11.86 4.42 -1.08
C ALA A 34 -10.61 5.31 -1.02
N LEU A 35 -9.55 4.86 -0.33
CA LEU A 35 -8.29 5.58 -0.25
C LEU A 35 -7.51 5.52 -1.57
N SER A 36 -7.44 4.35 -2.23
CA SER A 36 -6.82 4.25 -3.57
C SER A 36 -7.48 5.20 -4.57
N LYS A 37 -8.82 5.29 -4.54
CA LYS A 37 -9.58 6.22 -5.40
C LYS A 37 -9.27 7.68 -5.07
N ALA A 38 -9.30 8.06 -3.79
CA ALA A 38 -8.98 9.42 -3.37
C ALA A 38 -7.55 9.82 -3.77
N ILE A 39 -6.57 8.91 -3.60
CA ILE A 39 -5.18 9.14 -4.03
C ILE A 39 -5.13 9.43 -5.53
N ARG A 40 -5.76 8.60 -6.36
CA ARG A 40 -5.75 8.81 -7.82
C ARG A 40 -6.48 10.09 -8.24
N ASN A 41 -7.54 10.48 -7.53
CA ASN A 41 -8.24 11.75 -7.77
C ASN A 41 -7.34 12.96 -7.47
N THR A 42 -6.59 12.92 -6.37
CA THR A 42 -5.77 14.05 -5.92
C THR A 42 -4.43 14.13 -6.65
N PHE A 43 -3.76 13.00 -6.87
CA PHE A 43 -2.37 12.94 -7.37
C PHE A 43 -2.26 12.45 -8.82
N GLY A 44 -3.37 12.10 -9.46
CA GLY A 44 -3.42 11.64 -10.85
C GLY A 44 -3.56 10.12 -10.99
N ARG A 45 -4.18 9.70 -12.10
CA ARG A 45 -4.61 8.31 -12.35
C ARG A 45 -3.46 7.30 -12.29
N ASP A 46 -2.27 7.70 -12.74
CA ASP A 46 -1.09 6.84 -12.85
C ASP A 46 -0.18 6.90 -11.61
N THR A 47 -0.64 7.53 -10.52
CA THR A 47 0.10 7.58 -9.25
C THR A 47 0.44 6.18 -8.76
N PRO A 48 1.72 5.88 -8.46
CA PRO A 48 2.11 4.57 -7.99
C PRO A 48 1.59 4.32 -6.57
N ILE A 49 0.77 3.28 -6.43
CA ILE A 49 0.24 2.80 -5.15
C ILE A 49 0.81 1.41 -4.89
N GLN A 50 1.47 1.23 -3.76
CA GLN A 50 1.87 -0.06 -3.24
C GLN A 50 0.88 -0.54 -2.19
N ARG A 51 0.31 -1.73 -2.40
CA ARG A 51 -0.50 -2.39 -1.38
C ARG A 51 0.34 -3.25 -0.45
N CYS A 52 0.06 -3.20 0.84
CA CYS A 52 0.77 -3.98 1.85
C CYS A 52 0.62 -5.49 1.61
N GLN A 53 1.74 -6.13 1.27
CA GLN A 53 1.83 -7.57 1.03
C GLN A 53 1.50 -8.39 2.30
N VAL A 54 1.85 -7.88 3.48
CA VAL A 54 1.55 -8.54 4.77
C VAL A 54 0.05 -8.59 5.02
N HIS A 55 -0.65 -7.47 4.85
CA HIS A 55 -2.12 -7.43 4.99
C HIS A 55 -2.80 -8.27 3.92
N LYS A 56 -2.30 -8.22 2.68
CA LYS A 56 -2.83 -9.06 1.60
C LYS A 56 -2.70 -10.55 1.92
N ALA A 57 -1.52 -11.03 2.32
CA ALA A 57 -1.30 -12.42 2.70
C ALA A 57 -2.18 -12.85 3.88
N ARG A 58 -2.37 -11.97 4.87
CA ARG A 58 -3.27 -12.22 6.01
C ARG A 58 -4.71 -12.39 5.54
N ASN A 59 -5.24 -11.43 4.79
CA ASN A 59 -6.61 -11.44 4.27
C ASN A 59 -6.92 -12.67 3.40
N ILE A 60 -5.93 -13.13 2.62
CA ILE A 60 -6.03 -14.37 1.82
C ILE A 60 -6.05 -15.60 2.75
N ALA A 61 -5.07 -15.70 3.65
CA ALA A 61 -4.91 -16.89 4.50
C ALA A 61 -6.08 -17.10 5.48
N GLU A 62 -6.65 -16.03 6.04
CA GLU A 62 -7.77 -16.11 6.98
C GLU A 62 -9.05 -16.68 6.35
N ARG A 63 -9.16 -16.66 5.02
CA ARG A 63 -10.29 -17.22 4.26
C ARG A 63 -10.05 -18.64 3.79
N LEU A 64 -8.91 -19.25 4.15
CA LEU A 64 -8.53 -20.60 3.73
C LEU A 64 -8.55 -21.58 4.91
N PRO A 65 -8.82 -22.88 4.65
CA PRO A 65 -8.58 -23.95 5.60
C PRO A 65 -7.15 -23.93 6.14
N LYS A 66 -6.97 -24.20 7.44
CA LYS A 66 -5.65 -24.13 8.13
C LYS A 66 -4.56 -24.93 7.41
N SER A 67 -4.90 -26.07 6.82
CA SER A 67 -3.98 -26.94 6.07
C SER A 67 -3.36 -26.26 4.85
N LEU A 68 -4.09 -25.34 4.20
CA LEU A 68 -3.63 -24.65 2.98
C LEU A 68 -2.87 -23.35 3.27
N GLN A 69 -3.07 -22.75 4.46
CA GLN A 69 -2.56 -21.41 4.77
C GLN A 69 -1.03 -21.30 4.64
N ALA A 70 -0.27 -22.29 5.13
CA ALA A 70 1.19 -22.28 5.08
C ALA A 70 1.71 -22.33 3.63
N GLY A 71 1.14 -23.21 2.81
CA GLY A 71 1.51 -23.36 1.40
C GLY A 71 1.21 -22.10 0.59
N VAL A 72 0.03 -21.52 0.78
CA VAL A 72 -0.38 -20.28 0.09
C VAL A 72 0.50 -19.09 0.51
N ARG A 73 0.79 -18.93 1.80
CA ARG A 73 1.70 -17.87 2.28
C ARG A 73 3.11 -18.02 1.69
N LYS A 74 3.62 -19.25 1.58
CA LYS A 74 4.92 -19.53 0.97
C LYS A 74 4.92 -19.16 -0.52
N ALA A 75 3.89 -19.56 -1.27
CA ALA A 75 3.78 -19.24 -2.69
C ALA A 75 3.71 -17.73 -2.95
N LEU A 76 2.92 -16.99 -2.16
CA LEU A 76 2.85 -15.53 -2.24
C LEU A 76 4.21 -14.87 -1.97
N ARG A 77 4.92 -15.31 -0.92
CA ARG A 77 6.25 -14.79 -0.59
C ARG A 77 7.25 -15.04 -1.73
N GLN A 78 7.27 -16.25 -2.28
CA GLN A 78 8.15 -16.59 -3.40
C GLN A 78 7.90 -15.68 -4.62
N ALA A 79 6.64 -15.39 -4.94
CA ALA A 79 6.32 -14.47 -6.02
C ALA A 79 6.81 -13.04 -5.75
N TRP A 80 6.65 -12.55 -4.52
CA TRP A 80 7.06 -11.18 -4.14
C TRP A 80 8.58 -10.99 -4.02
N GLU A 81 9.33 -12.07 -3.84
CA GLU A 81 10.80 -12.03 -3.79
C GLU A 81 11.44 -11.94 -5.18
N LEU A 82 10.71 -12.26 -6.25
CA LEU A 82 11.21 -12.11 -7.62
C LEU A 82 11.51 -10.64 -7.95
N ASP A 83 12.57 -10.43 -8.73
CA ASP A 83 12.93 -9.12 -9.31
C ASP A 83 12.15 -8.81 -10.60
N ASP A 84 11.50 -9.83 -11.17
CA ASP A 84 10.72 -9.74 -12.40
C ASP A 84 9.22 -9.72 -12.06
N ALA A 85 8.58 -8.57 -12.29
CA ALA A 85 7.17 -8.37 -11.97
C ALA A 85 6.23 -9.23 -12.81
N ASP A 86 6.58 -9.52 -14.06
CA ASP A 86 5.74 -10.34 -14.95
C ASP A 86 5.77 -11.81 -14.52
N LYS A 87 6.95 -12.30 -14.12
CA LYS A 87 7.05 -13.65 -13.52
C LYS A 87 6.32 -13.71 -12.18
N ALA A 88 6.44 -12.69 -11.34
CA ALA A 88 5.71 -12.61 -10.08
C ALA A 88 4.19 -12.65 -10.31
N GLU A 89 3.69 -11.85 -11.26
CA GLU A 89 2.27 -11.82 -11.61
C GLU A 89 1.78 -13.18 -12.14
N LYS A 90 2.54 -13.81 -13.06
CA LYS A 90 2.22 -15.15 -13.57
C LYS A 90 2.11 -16.17 -12.44
N LEU A 91 3.04 -16.17 -11.48
CA LEU A 91 2.98 -17.08 -10.33
C LEU A 91 1.73 -16.84 -9.46
N ILE A 92 1.38 -15.57 -9.21
CA ILE A 92 0.21 -15.23 -8.39
C ILE A 92 -1.09 -15.61 -9.11
N ARG A 93 -1.19 -15.36 -10.43
CA ARG A 93 -2.33 -15.79 -11.23
C ARG A 93 -2.46 -17.32 -11.27
N ASN A 94 -1.35 -18.05 -11.35
CA ASN A 94 -1.35 -19.51 -11.26
C ASN A 94 -1.82 -20.02 -9.90
N LEU A 95 -1.48 -19.32 -8.82
CA LEU A 95 -1.99 -19.62 -7.48
C LEU A 95 -3.50 -19.40 -7.39
N ALA A 96 -4.00 -18.28 -7.91
CA ALA A 96 -5.43 -17.99 -7.97
C ALA A 96 -6.20 -19.08 -8.75
N ARG A 97 -5.73 -19.44 -9.95
CA ARG A 97 -6.34 -20.50 -10.78
C ARG A 97 -6.44 -21.84 -10.07
N ARG A 98 -5.42 -22.24 -9.28
CA ARG A 98 -5.46 -23.48 -8.50
C ARG A 98 -6.49 -23.45 -7.37
N LEU A 99 -6.76 -22.27 -6.81
CA LEU A 99 -7.71 -22.09 -5.72
C LEU A 99 -9.12 -21.78 -6.22
N GLU A 100 -9.32 -21.53 -7.52
CA GLU A 100 -10.61 -21.13 -8.08
C GLU A 100 -11.72 -22.14 -7.79
N ARG A 101 -11.44 -23.43 -7.97
CA ARG A 101 -12.43 -24.50 -7.78
C ARG A 101 -12.85 -24.64 -6.31
N ASP A 102 -11.88 -24.64 -5.40
CA ASP A 102 -12.10 -24.98 -3.99
C ASP A 102 -12.40 -23.73 -3.12
N ALA A 103 -11.96 -22.55 -3.57
CA ALA A 103 -12.07 -21.29 -2.85
C ALA A 103 -12.16 -20.08 -3.81
N PRO A 104 -13.24 -19.95 -4.61
CA PRO A 104 -13.39 -18.90 -5.63
C PRO A 104 -13.29 -17.47 -5.03
N GLY A 105 -13.85 -17.25 -3.84
CA GLY A 105 -13.73 -15.96 -3.14
C GLY A 105 -12.29 -15.62 -2.73
N VAL A 106 -11.42 -16.62 -2.52
CA VAL A 106 -9.99 -16.42 -2.26
C VAL A 106 -9.24 -16.15 -3.55
N SER A 107 -9.56 -16.86 -4.64
CA SER A 107 -9.00 -16.58 -5.96
C SER A 107 -9.27 -15.14 -6.39
N ALA A 108 -10.53 -14.70 -6.33
CA ALA A 108 -10.90 -13.31 -6.60
C ALA A 108 -10.15 -12.32 -5.69
N SER A 109 -10.01 -12.66 -4.40
CA SER A 109 -9.20 -11.86 -3.47
C SER A 109 -7.73 -11.81 -3.89
N ILE A 110 -7.13 -12.89 -4.36
CA ILE A 110 -5.73 -12.89 -4.82
C ILE A 110 -5.54 -11.97 -6.03
N LEU A 111 -6.46 -12.02 -7.00
CA LEU A 111 -6.41 -11.24 -8.23
C LEU A 111 -6.69 -9.74 -8.01
N GLU A 112 -7.43 -9.41 -6.95
CA GLU A 112 -7.79 -8.03 -6.64
C GLU A 112 -6.55 -7.22 -6.23
N GLY A 113 -6.30 -6.10 -6.92
CA GLY A 113 -5.18 -5.20 -6.62
C GLY A 113 -3.80 -5.77 -6.92
N LEU A 114 -3.67 -6.75 -7.84
CA LEU A 114 -2.39 -7.30 -8.28
C LEU A 114 -1.40 -6.21 -8.69
N ASP A 115 -1.90 -5.21 -9.41
CA ASP A 115 -1.04 -4.12 -9.89
C ASP A 115 -0.42 -3.35 -8.73
N GLU A 116 -1.24 -3.01 -7.74
CA GLU A 116 -0.79 -2.30 -6.54
C GLU A 116 0.13 -3.17 -5.67
N ILE A 117 -0.01 -4.48 -5.66
CA ILE A 117 0.82 -5.39 -4.85
C ILE A 117 2.26 -5.50 -5.40
N LEU A 118 2.43 -5.36 -6.71
CA LEU A 118 3.71 -5.52 -7.41
C LEU A 118 4.37 -4.18 -7.78
N THR A 119 3.79 -3.04 -7.40
CA THR A 119 4.30 -1.70 -7.72
C THR A 119 5.77 -1.52 -7.40
N VAL A 120 6.24 -1.88 -6.20
CA VAL A 120 7.67 -1.72 -5.83
C VAL A 120 8.61 -2.61 -6.64
N THR A 121 8.12 -3.74 -7.16
CA THR A 121 8.88 -4.60 -8.08
C THR A 121 8.89 -3.99 -9.48
N ARG A 122 7.75 -3.48 -9.98
CA ARG A 122 7.66 -2.79 -11.29
C ARG A 122 8.47 -1.50 -11.35
N LEU A 123 8.64 -0.82 -10.22
CA LEU A 123 9.54 0.33 -10.10
C LEU A 123 11.04 -0.05 -10.13
N GLY A 124 11.38 -1.34 -10.15
CA GLY A 124 12.78 -1.79 -10.21
C GLY A 124 13.58 -1.43 -8.96
N LEU A 125 12.93 -1.33 -7.79
CA LEU A 125 13.62 -0.92 -6.57
C LEU A 125 14.53 -2.03 -6.05
N PRO A 126 15.66 -1.70 -5.39
CA PRO A 126 16.53 -2.71 -4.79
C PRO A 126 15.78 -3.56 -3.76
N VAL A 127 16.12 -4.86 -3.66
CA VAL A 127 15.42 -5.85 -2.83
C VAL A 127 15.24 -5.42 -1.37
N GLU A 128 16.25 -4.80 -0.77
CA GLU A 128 16.17 -4.37 0.63
C GLU A 128 15.18 -3.23 0.85
N LEU A 129 15.12 -2.29 -0.10
CA LEU A 129 14.15 -1.22 -0.09
C LEU A 129 12.75 -1.75 -0.41
N ARG A 130 12.60 -2.66 -1.38
CA ARG A 130 11.32 -3.32 -1.69
C ARG A 130 10.72 -3.97 -0.46
N ARG A 131 11.51 -4.75 0.30
CA ARG A 131 11.07 -5.40 1.55
C ARG A 131 10.51 -4.39 2.56
N SER A 132 11.08 -3.18 2.62
CA SER A 132 10.63 -2.14 3.55
C SER A 132 9.35 -1.45 3.06
N LEU A 133 9.25 -1.18 1.76
CA LEU A 133 8.13 -0.44 1.15
C LEU A 133 6.93 -1.33 0.78
N ALA A 134 7.11 -2.65 0.71
CA ALA A 134 6.05 -3.61 0.43
C ALA A 134 5.09 -3.84 1.61
N CYS A 135 5.34 -3.24 2.78
CA CYS A 135 4.50 -3.42 3.96
C CYS A 135 4.30 -2.13 4.75
N THR A 136 3.23 -2.08 5.54
CA THR A 136 2.88 -0.96 6.42
C THR A 136 3.37 -1.16 7.86
N ASN A 137 4.34 -2.06 8.08
CA ASN A 137 4.84 -2.41 9.43
C ASN A 137 5.32 -1.17 10.22
N ILE A 138 5.83 -0.15 9.52
CA ILE A 138 6.29 1.10 10.12
C ILE A 138 5.13 1.81 10.84
N ILE A 139 3.95 1.83 10.22
CA ILE A 139 2.73 2.44 10.77
C ILE A 139 2.11 1.51 11.83
N GLU A 140 2.17 0.19 11.63
CA GLU A 140 1.65 -0.78 12.61
C GLU A 140 2.36 -0.72 13.96
N ASN A 141 3.66 -0.43 13.99
CA ASN A 141 4.40 -0.24 15.24
C ASN A 141 3.87 0.98 16.02
N MET A 142 3.67 2.10 15.31
CA MET A 142 3.03 3.29 15.90
C MET A 142 1.63 2.96 16.41
N ASN A 143 0.80 2.28 15.62
CA ASN A 143 -0.55 1.85 16.02
C ASN A 143 -0.52 0.90 17.24
N GLY A 144 0.51 0.05 17.35
CA GLY A 144 0.75 -0.78 18.54
C GLY A 144 1.01 0.06 19.79
N THR A 145 1.80 1.13 19.67
CA THR A 145 2.04 2.09 20.75
C THR A 145 0.78 2.86 21.13
N VAL A 146 0.01 3.33 20.14
CA VAL A 146 -1.30 3.96 20.38
C VAL A 146 -2.22 3.05 21.19
N ARG A 147 -2.38 1.79 20.75
CA ARG A 147 -3.17 0.78 21.49
C ARG A 147 -2.66 0.53 22.91
N ARG A 148 -1.34 0.54 23.12
CA ARG A 148 -0.73 0.36 24.46
C ARG A 148 -1.02 1.54 25.37
N VAL A 149 -0.79 2.77 24.92
CA VAL A 149 -1.02 4.00 25.70
C VAL A 149 -2.50 4.15 26.05
N CYS A 150 -3.40 3.91 25.08
CA CYS A 150 -4.84 4.03 25.29
C CYS A 150 -5.48 2.84 26.02
N ARG A 151 -4.73 1.75 26.31
CA ARG A 151 -5.27 0.48 26.85
C ARG A 151 -6.09 0.66 28.13
N ASN A 152 -5.68 1.59 28.99
CA ASN A 152 -6.28 1.81 30.30
C ASN A 152 -7.37 2.90 30.28
N VAL A 153 -7.59 3.57 29.15
CA VAL A 153 -8.70 4.52 29.01
C VAL A 153 -9.99 3.72 28.81
N LYS A 154 -10.80 3.60 29.87
CA LYS A 154 -12.04 2.83 29.84
C LYS A 154 -13.29 3.66 29.59
N ARG A 155 -13.23 4.97 29.85
CA ARG A 155 -14.37 5.89 29.72
C ARG A 155 -14.02 7.01 28.74
N TRP A 156 -14.45 6.86 27.49
CA TRP A 156 -14.33 7.87 26.45
C TRP A 156 -15.51 8.83 26.54
N GLN A 157 -15.23 10.13 26.66
CA GLN A 157 -16.27 11.15 26.84
C GLN A 157 -16.77 11.68 25.49
N ASP A 158 -15.84 12.00 24.60
CA ASP A 158 -16.13 12.57 23.28
C ASP A 158 -15.00 12.30 22.28
N ALA A 159 -15.21 12.72 21.03
CA ALA A 159 -14.21 12.61 19.97
C ALA A 159 -12.95 13.46 20.24
N ALA A 160 -13.07 14.58 20.96
CA ALA A 160 -11.94 15.45 21.27
C ALA A 160 -10.98 14.77 22.25
N MET A 161 -11.50 14.02 23.24
CA MET A 161 -10.73 13.18 24.15
C MET A 161 -9.99 12.07 23.38
N ALA A 162 -10.66 11.42 22.43
CA ALA A 162 -10.04 10.41 21.58
C ALA A 162 -8.89 10.99 20.75
N LEU A 163 -9.06 12.19 20.18
CA LEU A 163 -8.01 12.89 19.44
C LEU A 163 -6.81 13.24 20.33
N ARG A 164 -7.04 13.80 21.53
CA ARG A 164 -5.95 14.16 22.46
C ARG A 164 -5.13 12.93 22.90
N TRP A 165 -5.80 11.83 23.26
CA TRP A 165 -5.11 10.59 23.62
C TRP A 165 -4.33 9.99 22.45
N THR A 166 -4.91 10.00 21.25
CA THR A 166 -4.23 9.52 20.05
C THR A 166 -3.00 10.37 19.74
N ALA A 167 -3.11 11.70 19.79
CA ALA A 167 -1.99 12.61 19.59
C ALA A 167 -0.87 12.41 20.63
N ALA A 168 -1.22 12.32 21.91
CA ALA A 168 -0.25 12.04 22.97
C ALA A 168 0.46 10.70 22.76
N ALA A 169 -0.28 9.66 22.36
CA ALA A 169 0.29 8.36 22.08
C ALA A 169 1.17 8.33 20.82
N MET A 170 0.85 9.13 19.80
CA MET A 170 1.71 9.31 18.62
C MET A 170 3.01 10.04 18.97
N LEU A 171 2.96 11.05 19.85
CA LEU A 171 4.17 11.71 20.38
C LEU A 171 5.05 10.72 21.15
N GLU A 172 4.45 9.85 21.95
CA GLU A 172 5.17 8.77 22.64
C GLU A 172 5.81 7.78 21.65
N ALA A 173 5.07 7.37 20.62
CA ALA A 173 5.59 6.49 19.57
C ALA A 173 6.78 7.11 18.83
N ALA A 174 6.73 8.42 18.57
CA ALA A 174 7.75 9.15 17.83
C ALA A 174 9.14 9.09 18.50
N LYS A 175 9.19 8.99 19.84
CA LYS A 175 10.45 8.84 20.60
C LYS A 175 11.23 7.57 20.22
N GLY A 176 10.53 6.54 19.74
CA GLY A 176 11.12 5.26 19.34
C GLY A 176 11.43 5.15 17.83
N PHE A 177 11.20 6.21 17.05
CA PHE A 177 11.36 6.13 15.60
C PHE A 177 12.82 5.93 15.20
N ARG A 178 13.01 5.00 14.26
CA ARG A 178 14.30 4.68 13.66
C ARG A 178 14.25 5.04 12.18
N ARG A 179 15.43 5.25 11.58
CA ARG A 179 15.52 5.40 10.13
C ARG A 179 14.94 4.16 9.43
N LEU A 180 14.32 4.39 8.28
CA LEU A 180 13.86 3.31 7.40
C LEU A 180 15.03 2.35 7.08
N LYS A 181 14.75 1.05 7.11
CA LYS A 181 15.71 0.06 6.63
C LYS A 181 15.99 0.33 5.14
N ALA A 182 17.25 0.29 4.75
CA ALA A 182 17.70 0.69 3.41
C ALA A 182 17.37 2.16 3.04
N HIS A 183 17.24 3.09 4.00
CA HIS A 183 17.04 4.53 3.71
C HIS A 183 18.09 5.13 2.77
N LYS A 184 19.32 4.60 2.76
CA LYS A 184 20.39 5.00 1.83
C LYS A 184 20.03 4.76 0.35
N GLN A 185 19.06 3.89 0.07
CA GLN A 185 18.57 3.57 -1.27
C GLN A 185 17.36 4.43 -1.71
N LEU A 186 16.85 5.34 -0.86
CA LEU A 186 15.76 6.25 -1.23
C LEU A 186 16.04 7.13 -2.48
N PRO A 187 17.30 7.52 -2.80
CA PRO A 187 17.58 8.16 -4.09
C PRO A 187 17.20 7.31 -5.30
N SER A 188 17.26 5.98 -5.20
CA SER A 188 16.81 5.07 -6.27
C SER A 188 15.29 5.11 -6.43
N LEU A 189 14.53 5.20 -5.33
CA LEU A 189 13.08 5.43 -5.39
C LEU A 189 12.77 6.76 -6.09
N ARG A 190 13.47 7.85 -5.73
CA ARG A 190 13.25 9.16 -6.37
C ARG A 190 13.48 9.09 -7.88
N ARG A 191 14.56 8.45 -8.34
CA ARG A 191 14.82 8.25 -9.78
C ARG A 191 13.75 7.41 -10.45
N ALA A 192 13.31 6.31 -9.82
CA ALA A 192 12.26 5.46 -10.36
C ALA A 192 10.91 6.19 -10.48
N LEU A 193 10.57 7.05 -9.51
CA LEU A 193 9.34 7.86 -9.55
C LEU A 193 9.39 8.95 -10.63
N ALA A 194 10.54 9.60 -10.83
CA ALA A 194 10.73 10.56 -11.92
C ALA A 194 10.57 9.87 -13.28
N ALA A 195 11.27 8.76 -13.50
CA ALA A 195 11.14 7.98 -14.74
C ALA A 195 9.71 7.42 -14.94
N HIS A 196 9.00 7.11 -13.86
CA HIS A 196 7.58 6.73 -13.93
C HIS A 196 6.70 7.90 -14.39
N GLN A 197 6.92 9.09 -13.84
CA GLN A 197 6.20 10.30 -14.23
C GLN A 197 6.44 10.66 -15.71
N ASP A 198 7.70 10.65 -16.16
CA ASP A 198 8.08 10.97 -17.53
C ASP A 198 7.44 9.99 -18.53
N ARG A 199 7.47 8.69 -18.24
CA ARG A 199 6.83 7.67 -19.11
C ARG A 199 5.33 7.88 -19.25
N ASN A 200 4.64 8.23 -18.16
CA ASN A 200 3.20 8.43 -18.22
C ASN A 200 2.83 9.73 -18.94
N ALA A 201 3.64 10.80 -18.79
CA ALA A 201 3.46 12.03 -19.56
C ALA A 201 3.51 11.74 -21.07
N ILE A 202 4.52 10.99 -21.51
CA ILE A 202 4.64 10.57 -22.92
C ILE A 202 3.42 9.75 -23.37
N ASN A 203 2.97 8.79 -22.56
CA ASN A 203 1.81 7.96 -22.91
C ASN A 203 0.53 8.80 -23.03
N HIS A 204 0.32 9.79 -22.17
CA HIS A 204 -0.82 10.71 -22.27
C HIS A 204 -0.79 11.54 -23.55
N ASP A 205 0.38 12.04 -23.95
CA ASP A 205 0.53 12.81 -25.18
C ASP A 205 0.20 11.94 -26.41
N LEU A 206 0.65 10.68 -26.43
CA LEU A 206 0.35 9.72 -27.48
C LEU A 206 -1.14 9.34 -27.52
N GLU A 207 -1.76 9.11 -26.35
CA GLU A 207 -3.20 8.84 -26.23
C GLU A 207 -4.03 10.02 -26.79
N GLN A 208 -3.64 11.27 -26.48
CA GLN A 208 -4.32 12.46 -26.97
C GLN A 208 -4.17 12.65 -28.48
N GLN A 209 -2.99 12.40 -29.03
CA GLN A 209 -2.75 12.46 -30.47
C GLN A 209 -3.54 11.39 -31.24
N ALA A 210 -3.63 10.17 -30.70
CA ALA A 210 -4.39 9.08 -31.31
C ALA A 210 -5.91 9.31 -31.30
N VAL A 211 -6.44 10.03 -30.30
CA VAL A 211 -7.86 10.42 -30.23
C VAL A 211 -8.19 11.60 -31.15
N ALA A 212 -7.20 12.44 -31.45
CA ALA A 212 -7.36 13.60 -32.32
C ALA A 212 -7.20 13.28 -33.83
N ALA A 213 -6.71 12.09 -34.17
CA ALA A 213 -6.53 11.58 -35.54
C ALA A 213 -7.74 10.76 -36.01
#